data_AF-A0A8H8TXF1-F1
#
_entry.id   AF-A0A8H8TXF1-F1
#
_cell.length_a   1.000
_cell.length_b   1.000
_cell.length_c   1.000
_cell.angle_alpha   90.00
_cell.angle_beta   90.00
_cell.angle_gamma   90.00
#
_symmetry.space_group_name_H-M   'P 1'
#
loop_
_entity.id
_entity.type
_entity.pdbx_description
1 polymer ?
#
loop_
_entity_poly.entity_id
_entity_poly.type
_entity_poly.pdbx_seq_one_letter_code
_entity_poly.pdbx_strand_id
1 'polypeptide(L)'
;MENLPVDYFVNTGAFTKGLVKSFAKAVSKGIVIISRSAVEVEVVRQEILAINKGIEVLAVATDARDANRYLVDGFSIALHPRIVMTEMTAGPFQCFALDTPELVGGLGVCLSTEKAAFLNGKYVSSNWSVEDLAARKEEIVSDGKLSLILKGDFGEKQFA
;
A
#
# COMPACT_ATOMS: atom_id res chain seq x y z
N MET A 1 25.41 11.47 -13.12
CA MET A 1 24.09 11.28 -12.49
C MET A 1 23.39 12.62 -12.55
N GLU A 2 22.54 12.83 -13.55
CA GLU A 2 21.70 14.04 -13.62
C GLU A 2 20.74 14.05 -12.42
N ASN A 3 20.57 15.24 -11.83
CA ASN A 3 19.64 15.50 -10.75
C ASN A 3 18.22 15.24 -11.27
N LEU A 4 17.66 14.06 -11.00
CA LEU A 4 16.25 13.81 -11.21
C LEU A 4 15.47 14.75 -10.28
N PRO A 5 14.61 15.63 -10.81
CA PRO A 5 13.84 16.55 -9.99
C PRO A 5 12.98 15.76 -9.00
N VAL A 6 12.93 16.22 -7.74
CA VAL A 6 12.18 15.60 -6.63
C VAL A 6 10.71 15.35 -7.01
N ASP A 7 10.20 16.15 -7.93
CA ASP A 7 8.82 16.13 -8.43
C ASP A 7 8.52 14.91 -9.34
N TYR A 8 9.54 14.24 -9.86
CA TYR A 8 9.40 13.07 -10.74
C TYR A 8 8.75 11.88 -10.03
N PHE A 9 8.99 11.74 -8.72
CA PHE A 9 8.43 10.65 -7.92
C PHE A 9 7.04 10.97 -7.35
N VAL A 10 6.64 12.24 -7.33
CA VAL A 10 5.46 12.69 -6.56
C VAL A 10 4.19 12.84 -7.42
N ASN A 11 4.32 13.07 -8.74
CA ASN A 11 3.18 13.55 -9.54
C ASN A 11 2.43 12.51 -10.39
N THR A 12 2.86 11.25 -10.45
CA THR A 12 2.35 10.33 -11.48
C THR A 12 1.33 9.30 -11.00
N GLY A 13 1.19 9.04 -9.69
CA GLY A 13 0.09 8.24 -9.10
C GLY A 13 -0.16 6.84 -9.71
N ALA A 14 0.67 6.38 -10.65
CA ALA A 14 0.41 5.22 -11.50
C ALA A 14 0.43 3.92 -10.70
N PHE A 15 1.26 3.87 -9.65
CA PHE A 15 1.29 2.79 -8.69
C PHE A 15 -0.04 2.64 -7.94
N THR A 16 -0.55 3.76 -7.40
CA THR A 16 -1.87 3.80 -6.75
C THR A 16 -2.96 3.38 -7.73
N LYS A 17 -2.91 3.84 -8.99
CA LYS A 17 -3.90 3.45 -10.01
C LYS A 17 -3.87 1.95 -10.32
N GLY A 18 -2.69 1.33 -10.45
CA GLY A 18 -2.57 -0.11 -10.71
C GLY A 18 -3.15 -0.96 -9.56
N LEU A 19 -2.83 -0.57 -8.32
CA LEU A 19 -3.35 -1.24 -7.14
C LEU A 19 -4.87 -1.03 -7.02
N VAL A 20 -5.33 0.20 -7.10
CA VAL A 20 -6.76 0.56 -7.03
C VAL A 20 -7.58 -0.16 -8.10
N LYS A 21 -7.09 -0.27 -9.34
CA LYS A 21 -7.76 -1.02 -10.42
C LYS A 21 -7.89 -2.50 -10.09
N SER A 22 -6.86 -3.10 -9.52
CA SER A 22 -6.87 -4.51 -9.11
C SER A 22 -7.90 -4.75 -7.99
N PHE A 23 -7.96 -3.83 -7.03
CA PHE A 23 -8.93 -3.86 -5.95
C PHE A 23 -10.36 -3.62 -6.44
N ALA A 24 -10.58 -2.64 -7.32
CA ALA A 24 -11.90 -2.36 -7.90
C ALA A 24 -12.48 -3.57 -8.65
N LYS A 25 -11.61 -4.39 -9.28
CA LYS A 25 -11.99 -5.64 -9.95
C LYS A 25 -12.25 -6.80 -8.98
N ALA A 26 -11.47 -6.90 -7.90
CA ALA A 26 -11.47 -8.07 -7.01
C ALA A 26 -12.34 -7.91 -5.76
N VAL A 27 -12.53 -6.69 -5.26
CA VAL A 27 -13.26 -6.39 -4.02
C VAL A 27 -14.74 -6.18 -4.32
N SER A 28 -15.61 -6.83 -3.55
CA SER A 28 -17.05 -6.84 -3.80
C SER A 28 -17.88 -5.95 -2.85
N LYS A 29 -17.31 -5.46 -1.75
CA LYS A 29 -18.04 -4.67 -0.74
C LYS A 29 -17.72 -3.18 -0.77
N GLY A 30 -16.45 -2.81 -0.58
CA GLY A 30 -16.08 -1.40 -0.58
C GLY A 30 -14.58 -1.14 -0.53
N ILE A 31 -14.18 0.07 -0.92
CA ILE A 31 -12.80 0.58 -0.86
C ILE A 31 -12.80 1.90 -0.09
N VAL A 32 -11.90 2.04 0.88
CA VAL A 32 -11.60 3.31 1.55
C VAL A 32 -10.30 3.86 0.99
N ILE A 33 -10.32 5.11 0.54
CA ILE A 33 -9.15 5.80 -0.03
C ILE A 33 -8.80 6.97 0.88
N ILE A 34 -7.54 7.03 1.30
CA ILE A 34 -7.04 8.06 2.20
C ILE A 34 -5.84 8.75 1.54
N SER A 35 -5.89 10.07 1.41
CA SER A 35 -4.76 10.89 0.91
C SER A 35 -4.88 12.32 1.44
N ARG A 36 -3.83 13.12 1.28
CA ARG A 36 -3.81 14.55 1.67
C ARG A 36 -4.58 15.45 0.69
N SER A 37 -4.81 15.00 -0.55
CA SER A 37 -5.43 15.81 -1.62
C SER A 37 -6.88 15.38 -1.87
N ALA A 38 -7.84 16.23 -1.51
CA ALA A 38 -9.26 15.94 -1.74
C ALA A 38 -9.59 15.74 -3.25
N VAL A 39 -8.93 16.51 -4.12
CA VAL A 39 -9.14 16.43 -5.57
C VAL A 39 -8.66 15.09 -6.12
N GLU A 40 -7.47 14.63 -5.71
CA GLU A 40 -6.93 13.36 -6.19
C GLU A 40 -7.76 12.16 -5.72
N VAL A 41 -8.23 12.17 -4.46
CA VAL A 41 -9.05 11.08 -3.94
C VAL A 41 -10.36 10.95 -4.71
N GLU A 42 -11.00 12.07 -5.08
CA GLU A 42 -12.24 12.04 -5.86
C GLU A 42 -12.00 11.57 -7.30
N VAL A 43 -10.88 11.95 -7.94
CA VAL A 43 -10.50 11.40 -9.25
C VAL A 43 -10.36 9.88 -9.19
N VAL A 44 -9.65 9.35 -8.19
CA VAL A 44 -9.47 7.91 -8.01
C VAL A 44 -10.81 7.21 -7.73
N ARG A 45 -11.70 7.84 -6.95
CA ARG A 45 -13.06 7.34 -6.71
C ARG A 45 -13.83 7.14 -8.02
N GLN A 46 -13.82 8.13 -8.91
CA GLN A 46 -14.49 8.04 -10.20
C GLN A 46 -13.89 6.93 -11.08
N GLU A 47 -12.57 6.77 -11.07
CA GLU A 47 -11.90 5.67 -11.78
C GLU A 47 -12.33 4.28 -11.25
N ILE A 48 -12.50 4.11 -9.94
CA ILE A 48 -13.01 2.86 -9.34
C ILE A 48 -14.45 2.59 -9.78
N LEU A 49 -15.32 3.58 -9.67
CA LEU A 49 -16.74 3.44 -10.02
C LEU A 49 -16.95 3.17 -11.51
N ALA A 50 -16.05 3.65 -12.37
CA ALA A 50 -16.05 3.32 -13.79
C ALA A 50 -15.74 1.84 -14.06
N ILE A 51 -14.97 1.18 -13.19
CA ILE A 51 -14.61 -0.24 -13.30
C ILE A 51 -15.70 -1.12 -12.67
N ASN A 52 -16.18 -0.73 -11.50
CA ASN A 52 -17.18 -1.48 -10.75
C ASN A 52 -18.18 -0.50 -10.11
N LYS A 53 -19.35 -0.34 -10.72
CA LYS A 53 -20.40 0.58 -10.25
C LYS A 53 -21.08 0.14 -8.95
N GLY A 54 -20.93 -1.15 -8.59
CA GLY A 54 -21.58 -1.74 -7.42
C GLY A 54 -20.75 -1.67 -6.15
N ILE A 55 -19.51 -1.19 -6.22
CA ILE A 55 -18.62 -1.10 -5.06
C ILE A 55 -18.85 0.21 -4.30
N GLU A 56 -18.90 0.14 -2.97
CA GLU A 56 -18.94 1.34 -2.15
C GLU A 56 -17.55 1.97 -2.07
N VAL A 57 -17.44 3.28 -2.29
CA VAL A 57 -16.15 3.97 -2.21
C VAL A 57 -16.25 5.14 -1.25
N LEU A 58 -15.46 5.07 -0.17
CA LEU A 58 -15.30 6.14 0.80
C LEU A 58 -13.99 6.88 0.53
N ALA A 59 -14.11 8.14 0.12
CA ALA A 59 -13.00 9.03 -0.17
C ALA A 59 -12.76 9.95 1.04
N VAL A 60 -11.61 9.83 1.70
CA VAL A 60 -11.27 10.65 2.88
C VAL A 60 -9.98 11.42 2.63
N ALA A 61 -10.09 12.75 2.51
CA ALA A 61 -8.93 13.62 2.60
C ALA A 61 -8.46 13.68 4.06
N THR A 62 -7.22 13.29 4.36
CA THR A 62 -6.67 13.25 5.72
C THR A 62 -5.35 13.99 5.79
N ASP A 63 -5.22 14.89 6.75
CA ASP A 63 -3.94 15.46 7.17
C ASP A 63 -3.40 14.63 8.35
N ALA A 64 -2.16 14.14 8.25
CA ALA A 64 -1.53 13.36 9.31
C ALA A 64 -1.35 14.16 10.62
N ARG A 65 -1.48 15.49 10.56
CA ARG A 65 -1.47 16.41 11.71
C ARG A 65 -2.82 16.53 12.40
N ASP A 66 -3.91 16.07 11.78
CA ASP A 66 -5.24 16.14 12.37
C ASP A 66 -5.35 15.13 13.52
N ALA A 67 -5.76 15.61 14.68
CA ALA A 67 -5.96 14.81 15.88
C ALA A 67 -7.26 13.99 15.82
N ASN A 68 -8.23 14.37 14.97
CA ASN A 68 -9.45 13.60 14.72
C ASN A 68 -9.14 12.43 13.78
N ARG A 69 -8.54 11.39 14.33
CA ARG A 69 -8.21 10.15 13.62
C ARG A 69 -9.45 9.27 13.49
N TYR A 70 -9.74 8.82 12.27
CA TYR A 70 -10.68 7.73 12.04
C TYR A 70 -10.04 6.43 12.55
N LEU A 71 -10.58 5.89 13.64
CA LEU A 71 -10.23 4.56 14.09
C LEU A 71 -11.00 3.56 13.23
N VAL A 72 -10.30 2.94 12.28
CA VAL A 72 -10.80 1.77 11.58
C VAL A 72 -10.47 0.54 12.40
N ASP A 73 -11.51 -0.22 12.77
CA ASP A 73 -11.32 -1.56 13.34
C ASP A 73 -10.89 -2.49 12.20
N GLY A 74 -9.61 -2.88 12.21
CA GLY A 74 -8.98 -3.63 11.14
C GLY A 74 -7.49 -3.85 11.38
N PHE A 75 -6.85 -4.54 10.44
CA PHE A 75 -5.41 -4.76 10.46
C PHE A 75 -4.70 -3.87 9.44
N SER A 76 -3.44 -3.54 9.72
CA SER A 76 -2.59 -2.73 8.84
C SER A 76 -1.36 -3.54 8.44
N ILE A 77 -1.05 -3.58 7.15
CA ILE A 77 0.09 -4.33 6.59
C ILE A 77 0.85 -3.39 5.66
N ALA A 78 2.16 -3.26 5.87
CA ALA A 78 3.02 -2.48 4.99
C ALA A 78 3.44 -3.34 3.80
N LEU A 79 2.84 -3.10 2.63
CA LEU A 79 3.19 -3.79 1.39
C LEU A 79 4.30 -3.03 0.65
N HIS A 80 5.42 -3.71 0.41
CA HIS A 80 6.47 -3.26 -0.50
C HIS A 80 6.26 -3.86 -1.89
N PRO A 81 5.96 -3.03 -2.90
CA PRO A 81 5.55 -3.51 -4.21
C PRO A 81 6.69 -3.97 -5.12
N ARG A 82 7.96 -3.72 -4.73
CA ARG A 82 9.12 -3.83 -5.61
C ARG A 82 9.07 -2.83 -6.77
N ILE A 83 10.02 -2.98 -7.70
CA ILE A 83 10.09 -2.16 -8.90
C ILE A 83 9.30 -2.88 -9.98
N VAL A 84 8.14 -2.33 -10.31
CA VAL A 84 7.27 -2.80 -11.40
C VAL A 84 7.37 -1.80 -12.55
N MET A 85 7.26 -2.27 -13.79
CA MET A 85 7.25 -1.37 -14.94
C MET A 85 5.94 -0.58 -14.96
N THR A 86 6.05 0.74 -14.79
CA THR A 86 4.93 1.68 -14.82
C THR A 86 5.40 3.01 -15.42
N GLU A 87 4.46 3.93 -15.67
CA GLU A 87 4.79 5.31 -16.06
C GLU A 87 5.64 6.05 -15.01
N MET A 88 5.68 5.57 -13.75
CA MET A 88 6.52 6.12 -12.67
C MET A 88 7.96 5.62 -12.71
N THR A 89 8.26 4.59 -13.49
CA THR A 89 9.56 3.91 -13.45
C THR A 89 10.59 4.74 -14.20
N ALA A 90 11.39 5.51 -13.46
CA ALA A 90 12.47 6.32 -13.99
C ALA A 90 13.40 5.47 -14.88
N GLY A 91 13.85 6.04 -16.01
CA GLY A 91 14.63 5.35 -17.04
C GLY A 91 15.76 4.45 -16.50
N PRO A 92 16.63 4.93 -15.58
CA PRO A 92 17.69 4.11 -14.99
C PRO A 92 17.20 2.90 -14.18
N PHE A 93 15.96 2.93 -13.69
CA PHE A 93 15.37 1.85 -12.90
C PHE A 93 14.55 0.85 -13.72
N GLN A 94 14.30 1.13 -15.00
CA GLN A 94 13.51 0.26 -15.88
C GLN A 94 14.16 -1.12 -16.07
N CYS A 95 15.49 -1.21 -16.10
CA CYS A 95 16.19 -2.48 -16.19
C CYS A 95 16.02 -3.37 -14.94
N PHE A 96 15.60 -2.79 -13.81
CA PHE A 96 15.29 -3.52 -12.57
C PHE A 96 13.80 -3.83 -12.42
N ALA A 97 12.95 -3.35 -13.34
CA ALA A 97 11.51 -3.56 -13.33
C ALA A 97 11.13 -4.95 -13.86
N LEU A 98 11.57 -5.99 -13.12
CA LEU A 98 11.39 -7.39 -13.48
C LEU A 98 10.05 -7.97 -13.02
N ASP A 99 9.40 -7.31 -12.05
CA ASP A 99 8.13 -7.74 -11.47
C ASP A 99 6.95 -7.19 -12.29
N THR A 100 5.83 -7.93 -12.31
CA THR A 100 4.62 -7.52 -13.03
C THR A 100 3.63 -6.76 -12.12
N PRO A 101 2.81 -5.85 -12.66
CA PRO A 101 1.74 -5.21 -11.89
C PRO A 101 0.77 -6.21 -11.26
N GLU A 102 0.49 -7.31 -11.94
CA GLU A 102 -0.40 -8.38 -11.49
C GLU A 102 0.13 -9.07 -10.23
N LEU A 103 1.45 -9.23 -10.09
CA LEU A 103 2.06 -9.84 -8.89
C LEU A 103 1.75 -9.02 -7.64
N VAL A 104 1.97 -7.70 -7.72
CA VAL A 104 1.68 -6.78 -6.60
C VAL A 104 0.19 -6.67 -6.34
N GLY A 105 -0.62 -6.57 -7.40
CA GLY A 105 -2.07 -6.50 -7.29
C GLY A 105 -2.66 -7.74 -6.64
N GLY A 106 -2.22 -8.93 -7.06
CA GLY A 106 -2.66 -10.21 -6.50
C GLY A 106 -2.28 -10.36 -5.03
N LEU A 107 -1.05 -10.01 -4.66
CA LEU A 107 -0.65 -10.00 -3.25
C LEU A 107 -1.49 -8.99 -2.45
N GLY A 108 -1.70 -7.77 -2.96
CA GLY A 108 -2.52 -6.75 -2.31
C GLY A 108 -3.95 -7.23 -2.04
N VAL A 109 -4.59 -7.90 -3.01
CA VAL A 109 -5.90 -8.53 -2.82
C VAL A 109 -5.86 -9.60 -1.74
N CYS A 110 -4.85 -10.48 -1.75
CA CYS A 110 -4.70 -11.51 -0.74
C CYS A 110 -4.54 -10.93 0.68
N LEU A 111 -3.68 -9.92 0.81
CA LEU A 111 -3.41 -9.22 2.07
C LEU A 111 -4.64 -8.47 2.58
N SER A 112 -5.64 -8.18 1.74
CA SER A 112 -6.88 -7.51 2.14
C SER A 112 -7.95 -8.46 2.69
N THR A 113 -7.63 -9.74 2.87
CA THR A 113 -8.56 -10.75 3.38
C THR A 113 -8.26 -11.09 4.84
N GLU A 114 -9.28 -11.57 5.57
CA GLU A 114 -9.13 -12.07 6.96
C GLU A 114 -8.05 -13.15 7.12
N LYS A 115 -7.74 -13.89 6.04
CA LYS A 115 -6.66 -14.88 6.05
C LYS A 115 -5.29 -14.25 6.34
N ALA A 116 -5.11 -12.98 5.99
CA ALA A 116 -3.88 -12.23 6.22
C ALA A 116 -3.86 -11.47 7.56
N ALA A 117 -4.91 -11.55 8.39
CA ALA A 117 -4.99 -10.79 9.65
C ALA A 117 -3.82 -11.06 10.61
N PHE A 118 -3.18 -12.23 10.54
CA PHE A 118 -1.99 -12.55 11.33
C PHE A 118 -0.76 -11.70 10.98
N LEU A 119 -0.76 -11.06 9.81
CA LEU A 119 0.26 -10.13 9.35
C LEU A 119 0.00 -8.69 9.84
N ASN A 120 -0.94 -8.47 10.75
CA ASN A 120 -1.18 -7.15 11.33
C ASN A 120 0.13 -6.56 11.93
N GLY A 121 0.43 -5.31 11.55
CA GLY A 121 1.63 -4.58 11.91
C GLY A 121 2.91 -5.08 11.23
N LYS A 122 2.81 -5.94 10.20
CA LYS A 122 3.97 -6.52 9.51
C LYS A 122 4.25 -5.85 8.16
N TYR A 123 5.48 -6.06 7.70
CA TYR A 123 5.98 -5.64 6.40
C TYR A 123 6.11 -6.84 5.46
N VAL A 124 5.54 -6.75 4.27
CA VAL A 124 5.53 -7.82 3.27
C VAL A 124 5.97 -7.29 1.93
N SER A 125 6.91 -7.95 1.27
CA SER A 125 7.31 -7.66 -0.12
C SER A 125 6.54 -8.52 -1.11
N SER A 126 6.30 -8.03 -2.33
CA SER A 126 5.66 -8.77 -3.42
C SER A 126 6.38 -10.06 -3.86
N ASN A 127 7.62 -10.29 -3.43
CA ASN A 127 8.34 -11.55 -3.69
C ASN A 127 7.92 -12.72 -2.79
N TRP A 128 7.11 -12.49 -1.77
CA TRP A 128 6.63 -13.58 -0.92
C TRP A 128 5.57 -14.40 -1.66
N SER A 129 5.68 -15.74 -1.58
CA SER A 129 4.55 -16.62 -1.84
C SER A 129 3.52 -16.46 -0.72
N VAL A 130 2.26 -16.35 -1.11
CA VAL A 130 1.13 -16.31 -0.17
C VAL A 130 1.02 -17.61 0.62
N GLU A 131 1.29 -18.72 -0.04
CA GLU A 131 1.28 -20.07 0.55
C GLU A 131 2.36 -20.19 1.61
N ASP A 132 3.58 -19.70 1.33
CA ASP A 132 4.68 -19.69 2.29
C ASP A 132 4.38 -18.80 3.50
N LEU A 133 3.79 -17.62 3.27
CA LEU A 133 3.36 -16.74 4.36
C LEU A 133 2.34 -17.44 5.26
N ALA A 134 1.35 -18.11 4.67
CA ALA A 134 0.32 -18.83 5.40
C ALA A 134 0.89 -20.02 6.17
N ALA A 135 1.79 -20.79 5.56
CA ALA A 135 2.43 -21.96 6.17
C ALA A 135 3.37 -21.59 7.33
N ARG A 136 3.89 -20.36 7.35
CA ARG A 136 4.81 -19.86 8.39
C ARG A 136 4.12 -18.95 9.40
N LYS A 137 2.78 -18.96 9.46
CA LYS A 137 1.99 -18.09 10.32
C LYS A 137 2.42 -18.16 11.78
N GLU A 138 2.56 -19.36 12.34
CA GLU A 138 2.89 -19.55 13.75
C GLU A 138 4.27 -18.95 14.06
N GLU A 139 5.27 -19.26 13.24
CA GLU A 139 6.65 -18.73 13.33
C GLU A 139 6.68 -17.20 13.23
N ILE A 140 5.94 -16.61 12.27
CA ILE A 140 5.93 -15.16 12.07
C ILE A 140 5.37 -14.44 13.30
N VAL A 141 4.32 -15.00 13.90
CA VAL A 141 3.65 -14.41 15.07
C VAL A 141 4.48 -14.61 16.34
N SER A 142 4.94 -15.84 16.61
CA SER A 142 5.68 -16.13 17.86
C SER A 142 7.02 -15.40 17.94
N ASP A 143 7.72 -15.34 16.81
CA ASP A 143 9.08 -14.80 16.77
C ASP A 143 9.10 -13.30 16.42
N GLY A 144 7.93 -12.70 16.17
CA GLY A 144 7.82 -11.30 15.77
C GLY A 144 8.47 -10.97 14.41
N LYS A 145 8.60 -11.95 13.51
CA LYS A 145 9.22 -11.74 12.19
C LYS A 145 8.40 -10.79 11.34
N LEU A 146 9.05 -10.21 10.33
CA LEU A 146 8.47 -9.22 9.43
C LEU A 146 8.01 -7.93 10.13
N SER A 147 8.45 -7.68 11.37
CA SER A 147 8.17 -6.44 12.09
C SER A 147 9.24 -5.39 11.78
N LEU A 148 8.82 -4.17 11.44
CA LEU A 148 9.70 -3.00 11.37
C LEU A 148 9.74 -2.35 12.74
N ILE A 149 10.92 -2.34 13.36
CA ILE A 149 11.16 -1.65 14.63
C ILE A 149 12.10 -0.47 14.39
N LEU A 150 11.64 0.71 14.79
CA LEU A 150 12.52 1.86 14.94
C LEU A 150 13.21 1.74 16.29
N LYS A 151 14.53 1.55 16.27
CA LYS A 151 15.35 1.47 17.48
C LYS A 151 16.12 2.77 17.64
N GLY A 152 15.80 3.49 18.70
CA GLY A 152 16.44 4.73 19.05
C GLY A 152 15.82 5.31 20.31
N ASP A 153 16.52 6.26 20.90
CA ASP A 153 15.92 7.15 21.86
C ASP A 153 15.05 8.13 21.04
N PHE A 154 13.74 8.19 21.33
CA PHE A 154 12.79 9.14 20.71
C PHE A 154 12.18 10.09 21.75
N GLY A 155 11.90 11.34 21.36
CA GLY A 155 11.23 12.35 22.18
C GLY A 155 12.05 13.62 22.41
N GLU A 156 11.38 14.72 22.76
CA GLU A 156 12.01 16.05 22.91
C GLU A 156 13.19 16.05 23.90
N LYS A 157 13.15 15.17 24.91
CA LYS A 157 14.15 15.08 25.97
C LYS A 157 15.55 14.64 25.52
N GLN A 158 15.72 14.14 24.29
CA GLN A 158 17.05 13.79 23.74
C GLN A 158 17.76 14.96 23.07
N PHE A 159 17.03 16.03 22.78
CA PHE A 159 17.55 17.22 22.12
C PHE A 159 17.70 18.40 23.09
N ALA A 160 17.58 18.14 24.40
CA ALA A 160 17.73 19.09 25.49
C ALA A 160 19.16 19.14 26.04
#